data_AF-A0AA96Z750-F1
#
_entry.id   AF-A0AA96Z750-F1
#
_cell.length_a   1.000
_cell.length_b   1.000
_cell.length_c   1.000
_cell.angle_alpha   90.00
_cell.angle_beta   90.00
_cell.angle_gamma   90.00
#
_symmetry.space_group_name_H-M   'P 1'
#
loop_
_entity.id
_entity.type
_entity.pdbx_description
1 polymer ?
#
loop_
_entity_poly.entity_id
_entity_poly.type
_entity_poly.pdbx_seq_one_letter_code
_entity_poly.pdbx_strand_id
1 'polypeptide(L)'
;MKNRTLNSLPFVGIIAVVILGIYFGKQPKPTYRDCVEFSPSPASTLQVYDQPDRASKSINYQPTSGKEQFWVAKRTADEQWVQLYHAITLFDDLPESAKLGWVSTTNINTLGIFECMTKN
;
A
#
# COMPACT_ATOMS: atom_id res chain seq x y z
N MET A 1 -44.51 47.20 4.10
CA MET A 1 -44.07 46.54 5.34
C MET A 1 -43.39 45.22 4.93
N LYS A 2 -42.07 45.12 4.84
CA LYS A 2 -41.01 45.00 5.88
C LYS A 2 -40.81 43.54 6.35
N ASN A 3 -39.52 43.12 6.33
CA ASN A 3 -38.86 41.86 6.73
C ASN A 3 -38.75 40.82 5.58
N ARG A 4 -37.66 40.68 4.82
CA ARG A 4 -36.21 40.49 5.08
C ARG A 4 -35.85 39.19 5.82
N THR A 5 -35.16 38.33 5.05
CA THR A 5 -34.12 37.33 5.41
C THR A 5 -34.54 36.04 6.12
N LEU A 6 -34.24 34.88 5.52
CA LEU A 6 -33.08 34.09 5.95
C LEU A 6 -32.68 33.04 4.89
N ASN A 7 -31.37 32.94 4.70
CA ASN A 7 -30.65 32.04 3.82
C ASN A 7 -31.03 30.56 4.07
N SER A 8 -31.44 29.86 3.02
CA SER A 8 -31.28 28.40 2.96
C SER A 8 -30.05 28.13 2.09
N LEU A 9 -28.90 27.99 2.76
CA LEU A 9 -27.66 27.52 2.15
C LEU A 9 -27.89 26.14 1.52
N PRO A 10 -27.36 25.85 0.32
CA PRO A 10 -27.31 24.49 -0.18
C PRO A 10 -26.30 23.68 0.66
N PHE A 11 -26.80 22.95 1.66
CA PHE A 11 -26.04 22.00 2.49
C PHE A 11 -25.52 20.76 1.71
N VAL A 12 -25.38 20.86 0.39
CA VAL A 12 -24.90 19.78 -0.49
C VAL A 12 -23.49 20.10 -1.04
N GLY A 13 -22.94 21.28 -0.74
CA GLY A 13 -21.65 21.74 -1.28
C GLY A 13 -20.40 21.46 -0.42
N ILE A 14 -20.52 20.90 0.79
CA ILE A 14 -19.38 20.79 1.73
C ILE A 14 -18.80 19.38 1.81
N ILE A 15 -19.53 18.34 1.40
CA ILE A 15 -19.04 16.94 1.49
C ILE A 15 -18.02 16.62 0.36
N ALA A 16 -18.02 17.38 -0.73
CA ALA A 16 -17.06 17.16 -1.82
C ALA A 16 -15.63 17.68 -1.53
N VAL A 17 -15.45 18.57 -0.54
CA VAL A 17 -14.13 19.17 -0.27
C VAL A 17 -13.26 18.28 0.64
N VAL A 18 -13.86 17.35 1.39
CA VAL A 18 -13.09 16.43 2.25
C VAL A 18 -12.42 15.33 1.42
N ILE A 19 -12.96 14.97 0.26
CA ILE A 19 -12.33 13.96 -0.62
C ILE A 19 -11.15 14.56 -1.39
N LEU A 20 -11.19 15.87 -1.72
CA LEU A 20 -10.11 16.54 -2.45
C LEU A 20 -8.93 16.99 -1.56
N GLY A 21 -9.13 17.11 -0.24
CA GLY A 21 -8.08 17.51 0.72
C GLY A 21 -7.03 16.43 1.01
N ILE A 22 -7.33 15.16 0.71
CA ILE A 22 -6.38 14.03 0.80
C ILE A 22 -5.52 13.94 -0.49
N TYR A 23 -5.89 14.69 -1.54
CA TYR A 23 -5.34 14.57 -2.88
C TYR A 23 -4.00 15.29 -3.11
N PHE A 24 -3.47 16.02 -2.12
CA PHE A 24 -2.17 16.70 -2.22
C PHE A 24 -1.21 16.26 -1.10
N GLY A 25 -0.41 15.21 -1.37
CA GLY A 25 0.98 15.20 -0.90
C GLY A 25 1.58 13.89 -0.39
N LYS A 26 0.79 12.88 0.01
CA LYS A 26 1.35 11.61 0.46
C LYS A 26 0.48 10.46 -0.03
N GLN A 27 1.06 9.55 -0.83
CA GLN A 27 0.42 8.26 -1.00
C GLN A 27 0.24 7.63 0.40
N PRO A 28 -0.94 7.03 0.67
CA PRO A 28 -1.12 6.30 1.92
C PRO A 28 0.01 5.28 2.05
N LYS A 29 0.52 5.08 3.27
CA LYS A 29 1.56 4.08 3.53
C LYS A 29 0.88 2.71 3.69
N PRO A 30 1.37 1.63 3.05
CA PRO A 30 0.72 0.33 3.14
C PRO A 30 0.91 -0.26 4.53
N THR A 31 -0.19 -0.56 5.20
CA THR A 31 -0.29 -1.07 6.58
C THR A 31 -0.43 -2.59 6.61
N TYR A 32 -0.52 -3.18 7.81
CA TYR A 32 -0.72 -4.62 7.97
C TYR A 32 -2.04 -5.05 7.32
N ARG A 33 -2.00 -6.15 6.55
CA ARG A 33 -3.10 -6.62 5.68
C ARG A 33 -3.41 -5.73 4.47
N ASP A 34 -2.67 -4.65 4.22
CA ASP A 34 -2.76 -4.01 2.92
C ASP A 34 -2.04 -4.83 1.86
N CYS A 35 -2.45 -4.61 0.61
CA CYS A 35 -1.76 -5.12 -0.55
C CYS A 35 -1.08 -4.04 -1.35
N VAL A 36 0.08 -4.40 -1.88
CA VAL A 36 0.86 -3.57 -2.77
C VAL A 36 1.02 -4.26 -4.11
N GLU A 37 0.93 -3.48 -5.18
CA GLU A 37 1.16 -3.97 -6.53
C GLU A 37 2.55 -3.55 -6.99
N PHE A 38 3.31 -4.52 -7.49
CA PHE A 38 4.58 -4.28 -8.16
C PHE A 38 4.43 -4.55 -9.66
N SER A 39 4.50 -3.50 -10.45
CA SER A 39 4.41 -3.57 -11.91
C SER A 39 5.81 -3.74 -12.52
N PRO A 40 5.97 -4.62 -13.53
CA PRO A 40 7.24 -4.79 -14.23
C PRO A 40 7.52 -3.55 -15.09
N SER A 41 8.72 -3.00 -14.94
CA SER A 41 9.29 -1.98 -15.80
C SER A 41 10.80 -2.23 -15.91
N PRO A 42 11.46 -1.74 -16.97
CA PRO A 42 12.90 -1.96 -17.18
C PRO A 42 13.78 -1.47 -16.02
N ALA A 43 13.27 -0.53 -15.22
CA ALA A 43 13.98 0.08 -14.10
C ALA A 43 13.44 -0.34 -12.72
N SER A 44 12.33 -1.09 -12.65
CA SER A 44 11.73 -1.48 -11.37
C SER A 44 12.36 -2.77 -10.87
N THR A 45 13.30 -2.64 -9.95
CA THR A 45 13.77 -3.72 -9.09
C THR A 45 13.29 -3.46 -7.67
N LEU A 46 12.84 -4.50 -6.99
CA LEU A 46 12.55 -4.45 -5.57
C LEU A 46 13.72 -5.10 -4.84
N GLN A 47 14.44 -4.33 -4.03
CA GLN A 47 15.48 -4.92 -3.19
C GLN A 47 14.84 -5.64 -2.00
N VAL A 48 15.01 -6.96 -1.97
CA VAL A 48 14.43 -7.87 -0.98
C VAL A 48 15.54 -8.44 -0.12
N TYR A 49 15.35 -8.42 1.18
CA TYR A 49 16.31 -8.78 2.20
C TYR A 49 15.83 -10.03 2.97
N ASP A 50 16.77 -10.86 3.40
CA ASP A 50 16.48 -12.04 4.23
C ASP A 50 16.03 -11.64 5.65
N GLN A 51 16.58 -10.54 6.18
CA GLN A 51 16.26 -9.96 7.49
C GLN A 51 15.96 -8.46 7.35
N PRO A 52 15.27 -7.83 8.31
CA PRO A 52 15.00 -6.39 8.29
C PRO A 52 16.26 -5.58 8.70
N ASP A 53 17.34 -5.78 7.96
CA ASP A 53 18.64 -5.14 8.17
C ASP A 53 19.32 -4.91 6.82
N ARG A 54 19.87 -3.71 6.60
CA ARG A 54 20.59 -3.37 5.38
C ARG A 54 21.87 -4.18 5.20
N ALA A 55 22.44 -4.71 6.28
CA ALA A 55 23.62 -5.58 6.22
C ALA A 55 23.28 -7.04 5.87
N SER A 56 22.01 -7.43 5.84
CA SER A 56 21.64 -8.80 5.50
C SER A 56 21.84 -9.09 4.01
N LYS A 57 21.87 -10.38 3.68
CA LYS A 57 21.81 -10.81 2.27
C LYS A 57 20.56 -10.23 1.61
N SER A 58 20.70 -9.77 0.38
CA SER A 58 19.61 -9.22 -0.42
C SER A 58 19.66 -9.71 -1.87
N ILE A 59 18.50 -9.69 -2.51
CA ILE A 59 18.31 -9.96 -3.93
C ILE A 59 17.58 -8.80 -4.58
N ASN A 60 17.82 -8.58 -5.88
CA ASN A 60 17.03 -7.67 -6.69
C ASN A 60 15.90 -8.47 -7.33
N TYR A 61 14.70 -8.33 -6.78
CA TYR A 61 13.51 -9.00 -7.27
C TYR A 61 12.92 -8.22 -8.46
N GLN A 62 12.55 -8.95 -9.51
CA GLN A 62 11.86 -8.41 -10.69
C GLN A 62 10.65 -9.30 -11.01
N PRO A 63 9.47 -8.71 -11.28
CA PRO A 63 8.31 -9.49 -11.68
C PRO A 63 8.56 -10.13 -13.04
N THR A 64 8.09 -11.35 -13.23
CA THR A 64 8.41 -12.15 -14.43
C THR A 64 7.32 -12.15 -15.49
N SER A 65 6.06 -11.93 -15.09
CA SER A 65 4.90 -12.24 -15.96
C SER A 65 3.78 -11.20 -15.92
N GLY A 66 4.04 -10.02 -15.38
CA GLY A 66 3.05 -8.96 -15.27
C GLY A 66 3.06 -8.33 -13.89
N LYS A 67 1.98 -7.63 -13.58
CA LYS A 67 1.76 -7.02 -12.27
C LYS A 67 1.63 -8.12 -11.22
N GLU A 68 2.44 -8.05 -10.17
CA GLU A 68 2.40 -8.98 -9.06
C GLU A 68 1.92 -8.27 -7.81
N GLN A 69 1.08 -8.95 -7.02
CA GLN A 69 0.47 -8.40 -5.82
C GLN A 69 1.06 -9.07 -4.59
N PHE A 70 1.29 -8.27 -3.54
CA PHE A 70 1.91 -8.73 -2.31
C PHE A 70 1.14 -8.24 -1.09
N TRP A 71 0.91 -9.13 -0.14
CA TRP A 71 0.42 -8.80 1.19
C TRP A 71 1.53 -8.22 2.06
N VAL A 72 1.21 -7.18 2.81
CA VAL A 72 2.04 -6.70 3.92
C VAL A 72 1.74 -7.53 5.17
N ALA A 73 2.55 -8.56 5.40
CA ALA A 73 2.33 -9.54 6.47
C ALA A 73 2.88 -9.11 7.82
N LYS A 74 4.03 -8.42 7.84
CA LYS A 74 4.66 -7.93 9.08
C LYS A 74 5.32 -6.58 8.87
N ARG A 75 5.50 -5.86 9.96
CA ARG A 75 6.25 -4.62 10.06
C ARG A 75 7.18 -4.67 11.26
N THR A 76 8.35 -4.08 11.14
CA THR A 76 9.21 -3.85 12.30
C THR A 76 8.63 -2.73 13.18
N ALA A 77 8.99 -2.74 14.46
CA ALA A 77 8.49 -1.75 15.44
C ALA A 77 8.89 -0.30 15.10
N ASP A 78 10.00 -0.12 14.39
CA ASP A 78 10.49 1.17 13.88
C ASP A 78 9.87 1.57 12.53
N GLU A 79 8.98 0.74 12.00
CA GLU A 79 8.31 0.89 10.69
C GLU A 79 9.27 1.06 9.50
N GLN A 80 10.54 0.71 9.64
CA GLN A 80 11.52 0.82 8.56
C GLN A 80 11.43 -0.34 7.56
N TRP A 81 10.83 -1.46 7.98
CA TRP A 81 10.78 -2.68 7.20
C TRP A 81 9.41 -3.32 7.19
N VAL A 82 9.10 -3.95 6.06
CA VAL A 82 7.87 -4.69 5.81
C VAL A 82 8.23 -6.06 5.27
N GLN A 83 7.51 -7.09 5.73
CA GLN A 83 7.64 -8.43 5.19
C GLN A 83 6.53 -8.66 4.17
N LEU A 84 6.93 -9.00 2.94
CA LEU A 84 6.03 -9.23 1.83
C LEU A 84 5.82 -10.71 1.55
N TYR A 85 4.58 -11.06 1.23
CA TYR A 85 4.17 -12.38 0.76
C TYR A 85 3.38 -12.21 -0.54
N HIS A 86 3.59 -13.08 -1.53
CA HIS A 86 2.78 -13.12 -2.74
C HIS A 86 1.30 -13.30 -2.36
N ALA A 87 0.44 -12.47 -2.92
CA ALA A 87 -1.00 -12.50 -2.70
C ALA A 87 -1.68 -13.58 -3.57
N ILE A 88 -1.24 -14.83 -3.44
CA ILE A 88 -1.82 -15.99 -4.14
C ILE A 88 -2.94 -16.69 -3.33
N THR A 89 -2.99 -16.44 -2.02
CA THR A 89 -4.02 -16.93 -1.09
C THR A 89 -4.57 -15.78 -0.24
N LEU A 90 -5.61 -16.07 0.54
CA LEU A 90 -6.11 -15.15 1.57
C LEU A 90 -5.03 -14.90 2.62
N PHE A 91 -5.06 -13.71 3.23
CA PHE A 91 -4.07 -13.29 4.21
C PHE A 91 -3.90 -14.26 5.39
N ASP A 92 -4.99 -14.87 5.85
CA ASP A 92 -4.94 -15.80 7.00
C ASP A 92 -4.31 -17.16 6.65
N ASP A 93 -4.16 -17.46 5.35
CA ASP A 93 -3.68 -18.73 4.80
C ASP A 93 -2.36 -18.56 4.01
N LEU A 94 -1.52 -17.60 4.40
CA LEU A 94 -0.25 -17.33 3.70
C LEU A 94 0.77 -18.45 3.94
N PRO A 95 1.18 -19.21 2.90
CA PRO A 95 2.20 -20.23 3.06
C PRO A 95 3.59 -19.60 3.09
N GLU A 96 4.55 -20.26 3.75
CA GLU A 96 5.95 -19.80 3.74
C GLU A 96 6.56 -19.80 2.33
N SER A 97 6.06 -20.62 1.41
CA SER A 97 6.47 -20.60 0.00
C SER A 97 6.05 -19.31 -0.73
N ALA A 98 5.05 -18.59 -0.24
CA ALA A 98 4.65 -17.30 -0.78
C ALA A 98 5.49 -16.15 -0.22
N LYS A 99 6.35 -16.39 0.78
CA LYS A 99 7.19 -15.37 1.37
C LYS A 99 8.19 -14.84 0.34
N LEU A 100 8.11 -13.54 0.07
CA LEU A 100 9.12 -12.87 -0.75
C LEU A 100 10.33 -12.49 0.11
N GLY A 101 10.10 -11.83 1.25
CA GLY A 101 11.15 -11.38 2.17
C GLY A 101 10.88 -10.00 2.76
N TRP A 102 11.93 -9.39 3.33
CA TRP A 102 11.86 -8.05 3.91
C TRP A 102 12.20 -6.97 2.90
N VAL A 103 11.47 -5.87 2.93
CA VAL A 103 11.68 -4.73 2.04
C VAL A 103 11.68 -3.47 2.88
N SER A 104 12.54 -2.51 2.54
CA SER A 104 12.54 -1.22 3.20
C SER A 104 11.27 -0.45 2.87
N THR A 105 10.67 0.21 3.85
CA THR A 105 9.44 0.98 3.63
C THR A 105 9.63 2.14 2.65
N THR A 106 10.85 2.62 2.43
CA THR A 106 11.13 3.60 1.37
C THR A 106 10.83 3.04 -0.03
N ASN A 107 11.06 1.75 -0.24
CA ASN A 107 10.83 1.08 -1.52
C ASN A 107 9.37 0.64 -1.67
N ILE A 108 8.66 0.37 -0.56
CA ILE A 108 7.25 0.00 -0.62
C ILE A 108 6.32 1.20 -0.76
N ASN A 109 6.67 2.37 -0.19
CA ASN A 109 5.82 3.56 -0.24
C ASN A 109 5.69 4.14 -1.66
N THR A 110 6.54 3.69 -2.60
CA THR A 110 6.43 4.02 -4.03
C THR A 110 5.54 3.04 -4.80
N LEU A 111 5.07 1.97 -4.15
CA LEU A 111 4.14 1.02 -4.74
C LEU A 111 2.71 1.48 -4.51
N GLY A 112 1.84 1.21 -5.48
CA GLY A 112 0.42 1.50 -5.34
C GLY A 112 -0.21 0.56 -4.30
N ILE A 113 -1.07 1.12 -3.45
CA ILE A 113 -1.91 0.37 -2.52
C ILE A 113 -3.18 -0.05 -3.24
N PHE A 114 -3.55 -1.31 -3.12
CA PHE A 114 -4.76 -1.85 -3.72
C PHE A 114 -5.50 -2.76 -2.75
N GLU A 115 -6.81 -2.87 -2.94
CA GLU A 115 -7.61 -3.90 -2.29
C GLU A 115 -7.24 -5.26 -2.89
N CYS A 116 -6.73 -6.16 -2.04
CA CYS A 116 -6.47 -7.54 -2.43
C CYS A 116 -7.73 -8.40 -2.35
N MET A 117 -7.61 -9.67 -2.74
CA MET A 117 -8.65 -10.68 -2.57
C MET A 117 -9.26 -10.65 -1.16
N THR A 118 -10.45 -10.08 -1.04
CA THR A 118 -11.30 -10.18 0.15
C THR A 118 -12.16 -11.43 0.03
N LYS A 119 -12.38 -12.16 1.13
CA LYS A 119 -13.46 -13.15 1.17
C LYS A 119 -14.76 -12.44 0.77
N ASN A 120 -15.39 -12.90 -0.31
CA ASN A 120 -16.78 -12.57 -0.62
C ASN A 120 -17.71 -13.05 0.51
#